data_AF-A0A7C6R366-F1
#
_entry.id   AF-A0A7C6R366-F1
#
_cell.length_a   1.000
_cell.length_b   1.000
_cell.length_c   1.000
_cell.angle_alpha   90.00
_cell.angle_beta   90.00
_cell.angle_gamma   90.00
#
_symmetry.space_group_name_H-M   'P 1'
#
loop_
_entity.id
_entity.type
_entity.pdbx_description
1 polymer ?
#
loop_
_entity_poly.entity_id
_entity_poly.type
_entity_poly.pdbx_seq_one_letter_code
_entity_poly.pdbx_strand_id
1 'polypeptide(L)'
;MSTQLDRARAGEITPEMHRVAEKEGVDPELVRRGVAEGTVVILKNRVRRNCDPVGVGAGLRVKVSASVGLAGEGDTIAGEVEKVRAAVEAGTDAIMDLSTAGDMDGARRAVL
;
A
#
# COMPACT_ATOMS: atom_id res chain seq x y z
N MET A 1 5.17 -20.41 -3.52
CA MET A 1 4.97 -19.48 -2.38
C MET A 1 3.55 -18.95 -2.48
N SER A 2 2.80 -18.97 -1.38
CA SER A 2 1.36 -18.65 -1.36
C SER A 2 1.12 -17.14 -1.24
N THR A 3 0.27 -16.58 -2.10
CA THR A 3 -0.17 -15.18 -2.07
C THR A 3 -1.37 -14.98 -1.13
N GLN A 4 -1.78 -13.74 -0.88
CA GLN A 4 -3.03 -13.47 -0.15
C GLN A 4 -4.25 -14.07 -0.86
N LEU A 5 -4.26 -14.09 -2.21
CA LEU A 5 -5.31 -14.70 -3.01
C LEU A 5 -5.38 -16.22 -2.80
N ASP A 6 -4.23 -16.89 -2.83
CA ASP A 6 -4.15 -18.35 -2.65
C ASP A 6 -4.65 -18.75 -1.25
N ARG A 7 -4.23 -18.02 -0.22
CA ARG A 7 -4.64 -18.25 1.17
C ARG A 7 -6.14 -17.96 1.37
N ALA A 8 -6.63 -16.86 0.79
CA ALA A 8 -8.05 -16.53 0.82
C ALA A 8 -8.90 -17.66 0.20
N ARG A 9 -8.52 -18.17 -0.98
CA ARG A 9 -9.22 -19.26 -1.66
C ARG A 9 -9.16 -20.59 -0.90
N ALA A 10 -8.12 -20.80 -0.10
CA ALA A 10 -8.02 -21.93 0.83
C ALA A 10 -8.89 -21.76 2.09
N GLY A 11 -9.63 -20.65 2.24
CA GLY A 11 -10.47 -20.38 3.41
C GLY A 11 -9.69 -19.81 4.60
N GLU A 12 -8.42 -19.46 4.42
CA GLU A 12 -7.59 -18.92 5.48
C GLU A 12 -7.80 -17.40 5.63
N ILE A 13 -8.08 -16.96 6.87
CA ILE A 13 -8.03 -15.54 7.25
C ILE A 13 -6.62 -15.23 7.75
N THR A 14 -5.89 -14.43 6.99
CA THR A 14 -4.49 -14.11 7.29
C THR A 14 -4.38 -12.96 8.30
N PRO A 15 -3.22 -12.78 8.98
CA PRO A 15 -2.99 -11.60 9.82
C PRO A 15 -3.17 -10.29 9.05
N GLU A 16 -2.82 -10.25 7.76
CA GLU A 16 -3.04 -9.08 6.92
C GLU A 16 -4.53 -8.81 6.68
N MET A 17 -5.36 -9.84 6.47
CA MET A 17 -6.81 -9.68 6.34
C MET A 17 -7.43 -9.18 7.64
N HIS A 18 -7.01 -9.72 8.79
CA HIS A 18 -7.43 -9.22 10.10
C HIS A 18 -7.08 -7.75 10.28
N ARG A 19 -5.86 -7.36 9.94
CA ARG A 19 -5.40 -5.98 10.08
C ARG A 19 -6.17 -5.01 9.18
N VAL A 20 -6.46 -5.40 7.94
CA VAL A 20 -7.31 -4.62 7.03
C VAL A 20 -8.73 -4.50 7.58
N ALA A 21 -9.31 -5.60 8.07
CA ALA A 21 -10.66 -5.61 8.62
C ALA A 21 -10.80 -4.68 9.84
N GLU A 22 -9.81 -4.71 10.74
CA GLU A 22 -9.72 -3.83 11.90
C GLU A 22 -9.71 -2.35 11.48
N LYS A 23 -8.86 -1.99 10.50
CA LYS A 23 -8.73 -0.61 9.99
C LYS A 23 -10.00 -0.11 9.30
N GLU A 24 -10.77 -1.00 8.69
CA GLU A 24 -11.99 -0.67 7.97
C GLU A 24 -13.25 -0.79 8.84
N GLY A 25 -13.15 -1.37 10.04
CA GLY A 25 -14.31 -1.61 10.92
C GLY A 25 -15.29 -2.64 10.34
N VAL A 26 -14.78 -3.66 9.65
CA VAL A 26 -15.57 -4.71 8.98
C VAL A 26 -15.19 -6.11 9.49
N ASP A 27 -15.99 -7.11 9.13
CA ASP A 27 -15.69 -8.52 9.43
C ASP A 27 -14.49 -9.02 8.60
N PRO A 28 -13.49 -9.70 9.20
CA PRO A 28 -12.38 -10.31 8.46
C PRO A 28 -12.79 -11.27 7.34
N GLU A 29 -13.95 -11.91 7.47
CA GLU A 29 -14.51 -12.79 6.44
C GLU A 29 -15.02 -12.01 5.21
N LEU A 30 -15.43 -10.75 5.39
CA LEU A 30 -15.72 -9.86 4.25
C LEU A 30 -14.44 -9.61 3.44
N VAL A 31 -13.33 -9.31 4.14
CA VAL A 31 -12.03 -9.09 3.49
C VAL A 31 -11.54 -10.37 2.81
N ARG A 32 -11.57 -11.52 3.50
CA ARG A 32 -11.14 -12.81 2.93
C ARG A 32 -11.94 -13.17 1.67
N ARG A 33 -13.28 -13.04 1.70
CA ARG A 33 -14.13 -13.28 0.51
C ARG A 33 -13.78 -12.33 -0.62
N GLY A 34 -13.67 -11.03 -0.34
CA GLY A 34 -13.31 -10.05 -1.35
C GLY A 34 -11.96 -10.34 -1.99
N VAL A 35 -10.97 -10.80 -1.21
CA VAL A 35 -9.68 -11.25 -1.73
C VAL A 35 -9.83 -12.51 -2.58
N ALA A 36 -10.57 -13.53 -2.13
CA ALA A 36 -10.77 -14.77 -2.87
C ALA A 36 -11.50 -14.56 -4.22
N GLU A 37 -12.45 -13.63 -4.24
CA GLU A 37 -13.24 -13.21 -5.40
C GLU A 37 -12.49 -12.25 -6.34
N GLY A 38 -11.40 -11.65 -5.87
CA GLY A 38 -10.62 -10.67 -6.63
C GLY A 38 -11.22 -9.26 -6.64
N THR A 39 -12.18 -8.96 -5.75
CA THR A 39 -12.79 -7.63 -5.59
C THR A 39 -12.06 -6.76 -4.56
N VAL A 40 -11.18 -7.37 -3.76
CA VAL A 40 -10.29 -6.70 -2.80
C VAL A 40 -8.86 -7.18 -3.00
N VAL A 41 -7.89 -6.25 -2.98
CA VAL A 41 -6.46 -6.55 -2.94
C VAL A 41 -5.84 -6.02 -1.65
N ILE A 42 -4.89 -6.75 -1.08
CA ILE A 42 -4.12 -6.30 0.08
C ILE A 42 -2.71 -5.92 -0.36
N LEU A 43 -2.37 -4.64 -0.17
CA LEU A 43 -1.06 -4.08 -0.49
C LEU A 43 -0.04 -4.46 0.60
N LYS A 44 0.53 -5.67 0.49
CA LYS A 44 1.60 -6.12 1.39
C LYS A 44 2.59 -7.02 0.66
N ASN A 45 3.71 -6.43 0.23
CA ASN A 45 4.84 -7.21 -0.26
C ASN A 45 5.56 -7.88 0.93
N ARG A 46 5.86 -9.18 0.82
CA ARG A 46 6.56 -9.96 1.85
C ARG A 46 7.94 -9.39 2.22
N VAL A 47 8.64 -8.75 1.28
CA VAL A 47 9.97 -8.17 1.53
C VAL A 47 9.89 -6.89 2.35
N ARG A 48 8.78 -6.14 2.24
CA ARG A 48 8.62 -4.85 2.93
C ARG A 48 8.10 -5.07 4.35
N ARG A 49 9.03 -5.18 5.31
CA ARG A 49 8.69 -5.39 6.73
C ARG A 49 7.96 -4.19 7.35
N ASN A 50 8.43 -2.98 7.05
CA ASN A 50 7.91 -1.71 7.61
C ASN A 50 6.71 -1.20 6.79
N CYS A 51 5.62 -1.96 6.75
CA CYS A 51 4.42 -1.58 6.03
C CYS A 51 3.20 -2.17 6.72
N ASP A 52 2.30 -1.29 7.17
CA ASP A 52 0.99 -1.66 7.68
C ASP A 52 0.07 -1.98 6.49
N PRO A 53 -0.50 -3.21 6.40
CA PRO A 53 -1.33 -3.61 5.27
C PRO A 53 -2.49 -2.64 4.98
N VAL A 54 -2.77 -2.43 3.70
CA VAL A 54 -3.90 -1.63 3.20
C VAL A 54 -4.72 -2.47 2.25
N GLY A 55 -6.02 -2.54 2.50
CA GLY A 55 -6.99 -3.16 1.60
C GLY A 55 -7.55 -2.13 0.62
N VAL A 56 -7.63 -2.50 -0.66
CA VAL A 56 -8.24 -1.69 -1.72
C VAL A 56 -9.30 -2.54 -2.41
N GLY A 57 -10.55 -2.08 -2.45
CA GLY A 57 -11.59 -2.83 -3.14
C GLY A 57 -13.01 -2.57 -2.64
N ALA A 58 -13.95 -3.34 -3.17
CA ALA A 58 -15.37 -3.22 -2.87
C ALA A 58 -15.66 -3.50 -1.38
N GLY A 59 -16.57 -2.71 -0.80
CA GLY A 59 -16.97 -2.86 0.61
C GLY A 59 -15.98 -2.26 1.63
N LEU A 60 -14.85 -1.72 1.19
CA LEU A 60 -13.91 -0.95 2.02
C LEU A 60 -14.07 0.55 1.75
N ARG A 61 -13.53 1.40 2.62
CA ARG A 61 -13.51 2.85 2.37
C ARG A 61 -12.65 3.18 1.15
N VAL A 62 -13.03 4.23 0.43
CA VAL A 62 -12.25 4.78 -0.69
C VAL A 62 -10.82 5.07 -0.24
N LYS A 63 -9.85 4.75 -1.10
CA LYS A 63 -8.43 4.96 -0.85
C LYS A 63 -7.87 6.08 -1.73
N VAL A 64 -6.97 6.86 -1.17
CA VAL A 64 -6.25 7.92 -1.88
C VAL A 64 -4.77 7.52 -2.01
N SER A 65 -4.22 7.68 -3.20
CA SER A 65 -2.80 7.47 -3.48
C SER A 65 -2.14 8.78 -3.89
N ALA A 66 -1.05 9.12 -3.23
CA ALA A 66 -0.23 10.27 -3.60
C ALA A 66 0.91 9.84 -4.52
N SER A 67 1.20 10.64 -5.55
CA SER A 67 2.33 10.41 -6.44
C SER A 67 3.48 11.35 -6.09
N VAL A 68 4.68 10.80 -5.99
CA VAL A 68 5.94 11.53 -5.75
C VAL A 68 6.98 11.06 -6.75
N GLY A 69 8.11 11.75 -6.86
CA GLY A 69 9.23 11.29 -7.67
C GLY A 69 10.06 12.41 -8.26
N LEU A 70 11.30 12.08 -8.60
CA LEU A 70 12.25 12.95 -9.28
C LEU A 70 11.90 13.07 -10.78
N ALA A 71 11.68 14.28 -11.27
CA ALA A 71 11.25 14.53 -12.66
C ALA A 71 12.12 15.52 -13.44
N GLY A 72 12.94 16.34 -12.79
CA GLY A 72 13.76 17.32 -13.51
C GLY A 72 14.90 17.98 -12.72
N GLU A 73 15.50 19.00 -13.32
CA GLU A 73 16.55 19.79 -12.69
C GLU A 73 16.01 20.55 -11.47
N GLY A 74 16.64 20.32 -10.31
CA GLY A 74 16.27 20.96 -9.04
C GLY A 74 15.52 20.05 -8.06
N ASP A 75 14.99 18.91 -8.52
CA ASP A 75 14.43 17.92 -7.61
C ASP A 75 15.55 17.27 -6.78
N THR A 76 15.25 17.03 -5.51
CA THR A 76 16.19 16.38 -4.60
C THR A 76 15.48 15.27 -3.83
N ILE A 77 16.22 14.23 -3.47
CA ILE A 77 15.70 13.14 -2.65
C ILE A 77 15.12 13.68 -1.34
N ALA A 78 15.77 14.67 -0.73
CA ALA A 78 15.27 15.32 0.48
C ALA A 78 13.91 16.00 0.25
N GLY A 79 13.76 16.73 -0.85
CA GLY A 79 12.49 17.34 -1.24
C GLY A 79 11.37 16.30 -1.45
N GLU A 80 11.67 15.17 -2.10
CA GLU A 80 10.70 14.09 -2.27
C GLU A 80 10.30 13.44 -0.95
N VAL A 81 11.24 13.28 -0.02
CA VAL A 81 10.94 12.78 1.33
C VAL A 81 10.01 13.73 2.08
N GLU A 82 10.17 15.05 1.96
CA GLU A 82 9.24 16.01 2.57
C GLU A 82 7.85 15.95 1.93
N LYS A 83 7.76 15.77 0.60
CA LYS A 83 6.46 15.54 -0.07
C LYS A 83 5.77 14.28 0.44
N VAL A 84 6.53 13.20 0.62
CA VAL A 84 6.02 11.94 1.21
C VAL A 84 5.50 12.17 2.62
N ARG A 85 6.23 12.89 3.48
CA ARG A 85 5.78 13.21 4.84
C ARG A 85 4.49 14.03 4.82
N ALA A 86 4.44 15.08 4.02
CA ALA A 86 3.24 15.91 3.88
C ALA A 86 2.03 15.09 3.39
N ALA A 87 2.23 14.16 2.45
CA ALA A 87 1.15 13.28 1.98
C ALA A 87 0.65 12.31 3.06
N VAL A 88 1.56 11.74 3.87
CA VAL A 88 1.20 10.88 5.02
C VAL A 88 0.45 11.68 6.08
N GLU A 89 0.90 12.88 6.42
CA GLU A 89 0.24 13.78 7.37
C GLU A 89 -1.16 14.20 6.89
N ALA A 90 -1.33 14.38 5.58
CA ALA A 90 -2.63 14.65 4.96
C ALA A 90 -3.55 13.40 4.89
N GLY A 91 -3.07 12.23 5.28
CA GLY A 91 -3.86 11.00 5.37
C GLY A 91 -3.93 10.17 4.08
N THR A 92 -2.90 10.22 3.22
CA THR A 92 -2.83 9.32 2.06
C THR A 92 -2.78 7.84 2.50
N ASP A 93 -3.45 6.94 1.77
CA ASP A 93 -3.44 5.50 2.06
C ASP A 93 -2.26 4.78 1.40
N ALA A 94 -1.80 5.31 0.27
CA ALA A 94 -0.70 4.76 -0.52
C ALA A 94 0.16 5.87 -1.13
N ILE A 95 1.39 5.52 -1.48
CA ILE A 95 2.33 6.37 -2.19
C ILE A 95 2.88 5.61 -3.37
N MET A 96 2.97 6.28 -4.50
CA MET A 96 3.61 5.78 -5.71
C MET A 96 4.79 6.67 -6.07
N ASP A 97 5.98 6.06 -6.13
CA ASP A 97 7.18 6.70 -6.66
C ASP A 97 7.17 6.57 -8.19
N LEU A 98 7.08 7.71 -8.86
CA LEU A 98 7.06 7.90 -10.31
C LEU A 98 8.32 8.62 -10.79
N SER A 99 9.44 8.50 -10.07
CA SER A 99 10.71 9.09 -10.50
C SER A 99 11.07 8.64 -11.93
N THR A 100 11.46 9.60 -12.77
CA THR A 100 11.84 9.41 -14.18
C THR A 100 13.25 9.93 -14.50
N ALA A 101 13.88 10.64 -13.55
CA ALA A 101 15.23 11.18 -13.68
C ALA A 101 16.00 11.08 -12.35
N GLY A 102 17.32 11.34 -12.39
CA GLY A 102 18.18 11.34 -11.21
C GLY A 102 18.40 9.95 -10.58
N ASP A 103 18.78 9.93 -9.30
CA ASP A 103 18.95 8.68 -8.54
C ASP A 103 17.60 8.11 -8.07
N MET A 104 16.88 7.48 -9.01
CA MET A 104 15.56 6.87 -8.76
C MET A 104 15.62 5.77 -7.69
N ASP A 105 16.70 5.00 -7.67
CA ASP A 105 16.89 3.93 -6.70
C ASP A 105 17.15 4.47 -5.30
N GLY A 106 17.92 5.55 -5.19
CA GLY A 106 18.11 6.30 -3.96
C GLY A 106 16.83 6.92 -3.44
N ALA A 107 16.07 7.60 -4.31
CA ALA A 107 14.77 8.19 -3.97
C ALA A 107 13.81 7.13 -3.41
N ARG A 108 13.65 6.01 -4.14
CA ARG A 108 12.78 4.91 -3.72
C ARG A 108 13.18 4.32 -2.37
N ARG A 109 14.46 4.11 -2.11
CA ARG A 109 14.93 3.59 -0.81
C ARG A 109 14.70 4.57 0.33
N ALA A 110 14.78 5.88 0.06
CA ALA A 110 14.59 6.90 1.08
C ALA A 110 13.14 7.00 1.60
N VAL A 111 12.16 6.56 0.81
CA VAL A 111 10.72 6.67 1.11
C VAL A 111 10.06 5.35 1.55
N LEU A 112 10.80 4.22 1.53
CA LEU A 112 10.30 2.88 1.82
C LEU A 112 10.27 2.51 3.30
#